data_AF-A0A1Y2GWP0-F1
#
_entry.id   AF-A0A1Y2GWP0-F1
#
_cell.length_a   1.000
_cell.length_b   1.000
_cell.length_c   1.000
_cell.angle_alpha   90.00
_cell.angle_beta   90.00
_cell.angle_gamma   90.00
#
_symmetry.space_group_name_H-M   'P 1'
#
loop_
_entity.id
_entity.type
_entity.pdbx_description
1 polymer ?
#
loop_
_entity_poly.entity_id
_entity_poly.type
_entity_poly.pdbx_seq_one_letter_code
_entity_poly.pdbx_strand_id
1 'polypeptide(L)'
;MFPSPLLLGSPVRVLTRSVKFSTWKRAVALCPTELTRQRHQYSTATTEVPTEEISESSEPPFIRPNGRVPRSPPKDRMWNRELDEKLSELRAVGKTWDYISLVLKRPASACSDRYFSALDPELQNWTPSMFAKLDQLVEDGESWPNIARALNCKVIACQHQWRTLGRGQYRVKGFLSGQRVVRWSDGEINSFWKAWIKHGMDWVEISKDVETRTAGECSDAFRGLAVAALKDSPGWVKLDGHTFINDAIRASRQRLKAVLNDGSDEAMEGLRGKSLEWTSADHEALLAAVEKHGLFSGWCTIRKQVKPHLSDEQVEAEYYRLSGVVEEGEVLEQSDQLIKRVMWDKDEVERLNMILMKYSSLPVWKKEAKKRGIEPAIDDYENLLRKRNPRLTKKMRAKNEEDWPWTDDRVMRLKRLVVQQRHQEKHSRRPVDWEWIADHIGPHFDPQMCITKWQGLSDDIEIQPTTDPKPWTSEDIDMLEKGLEKYGKAWTLIQQDYLPERSTASIRRKLSNLQVARDQLVKEQKAIARQKKVSNIEEYIDQALKENPFYISARRLEKVLETFEQEHKRIRALFPRGPKKKSADTEIEGSETDEDK
;
A
#
# COMPACT_ATOMS: atom_id res chain seq x y z
N MET A 1 13.35 29.28 70.56
CA MET A 1 11.91 28.94 70.62
C MET A 1 11.63 27.91 69.54
N PHE A 2 10.88 26.85 69.88
CA PHE A 2 10.36 25.80 68.98
C PHE A 2 9.09 26.31 68.22
N PRO A 3 8.43 25.55 67.30
CA PRO A 3 8.61 24.12 66.98
C PRO A 3 8.70 23.71 65.48
N SER A 4 9.01 22.42 65.30
CA SER A 4 8.89 21.60 64.09
C SER A 4 7.43 21.39 63.62
N PRO A 5 7.25 20.65 62.51
CA PRO A 5 6.26 19.57 62.49
C PRO A 5 6.87 18.18 62.18
N LEU A 6 6.04 17.15 62.23
CA LEU A 6 6.40 15.75 62.48
C LEU A 6 6.44 14.84 61.24
N LEU A 7 7.27 13.80 61.39
CA LEU A 7 7.17 12.44 60.84
C LEU A 7 5.83 12.00 60.22
N LEU A 8 5.92 11.20 59.14
CA LEU A 8 5.33 9.85 59.10
C LEU A 8 5.95 9.02 57.96
N GLY A 9 6.56 7.89 58.30
CA GLY A 9 7.15 6.95 57.33
C GLY A 9 6.12 5.96 56.76
N SER A 10 6.29 5.56 55.51
CA SER A 10 5.49 4.49 54.87
C SER A 10 6.35 3.24 54.63
N PRO A 11 5.93 2.04 55.07
CA PRO A 11 6.71 0.82 54.89
C PRO A 11 6.49 0.17 53.51
N VAL A 12 7.59 -0.28 52.89
CA VAL A 12 7.58 -1.08 51.67
C VAL A 12 6.96 -2.45 51.95
N ARG A 13 5.79 -2.74 51.37
CA ARG A 13 5.20 -4.08 51.37
C ARG A 13 5.58 -4.83 50.09
N VAL A 14 6.54 -5.76 50.22
CA VAL A 14 6.81 -6.79 49.22
C VAL A 14 5.66 -7.81 49.25
N LEU A 15 4.89 -7.92 48.16
CA LEU A 15 3.88 -8.96 47.98
C LEU A 15 4.33 -9.98 46.94
N THR A 16 5.02 -11.03 47.41
CA THR A 16 5.31 -12.22 46.60
C THR A 16 4.03 -13.02 46.35
N ARG A 17 3.38 -12.84 45.19
CA ARG A 17 2.30 -13.72 44.74
C ARG A 17 2.87 -15.02 44.17
N SER A 18 2.94 -16.05 45.01
CA SER A 18 3.21 -17.44 44.59
C SER A 18 1.98 -17.99 43.87
N VAL A 19 2.06 -18.18 42.55
CA VAL A 19 1.03 -18.88 41.76
C VAL A 19 1.37 -20.36 41.71
N LYS A 20 0.64 -21.17 42.49
CA LYS A 20 0.73 -22.64 42.42
C LYS A 20 -0.04 -23.13 41.20
N PHE A 21 0.68 -23.65 40.19
CA PHE A 21 0.07 -24.43 39.12
C PHE A 21 -0.42 -25.76 39.66
N SER A 22 -1.74 -25.97 39.66
CA SER A 22 -2.35 -27.26 40.00
C SER A 22 -2.42 -28.16 38.77
N THR A 23 -1.84 -29.36 38.89
CA THR A 23 -1.82 -30.36 37.82
C THR A 23 -3.21 -30.99 37.61
N TRP A 24 -3.83 -30.78 36.45
CA TRP A 24 -4.96 -31.57 36.00
C TRP A 24 -4.49 -32.79 35.19
N LYS A 25 -4.42 -33.96 35.84
CA LYS A 25 -4.35 -35.25 35.13
C LYS A 25 -5.79 -35.70 34.81
N ARG A 26 -6.17 -35.73 33.53
CA ARG A 26 -7.33 -36.50 33.08
C ARG A 26 -6.90 -37.93 32.78
N ALA A 27 -7.48 -38.89 33.48
CA ALA A 27 -7.49 -40.28 33.04
C ALA A 27 -8.58 -40.43 31.96
N VAL A 28 -8.26 -41.13 30.87
CA VAL A 28 -9.25 -41.70 29.95
C VAL A 28 -8.93 -43.18 29.86
N ALA A 29 -9.82 -43.99 30.44
CA ALA A 29 -9.71 -45.44 30.39
C ALA A 29 -10.31 -45.98 29.08
N LEU A 30 -9.78 -47.12 28.66
CA LEU A 30 -10.18 -47.85 27.46
C LEU A 30 -11.55 -48.53 27.65
N CYS A 31 -12.33 -48.65 26.57
CA CYS A 31 -12.99 -49.91 26.20
C CYS A 31 -13.55 -49.83 24.76
N PRO A 32 -13.30 -50.84 23.90
CA PRO A 32 -13.90 -50.95 22.58
C PRO A 32 -15.19 -51.79 22.61
N THR A 33 -16.03 -51.69 21.58
CA THR A 33 -16.95 -52.78 21.24
C THR A 33 -17.32 -52.70 19.76
N GLU A 34 -16.90 -53.72 19.00
CA GLU A 34 -17.41 -53.99 17.65
C GLU A 34 -18.86 -54.48 17.74
N LEU A 35 -19.69 -54.16 16.75
CA LEU A 35 -20.88 -54.95 16.49
C LEU A 35 -21.29 -54.92 15.01
N THR A 36 -20.81 -55.93 14.31
CA THR A 36 -21.25 -56.41 13.00
C THR A 36 -22.77 -56.44 12.91
N ARG A 37 -23.38 -55.85 11.87
CA ARG A 37 -24.81 -56.04 11.57
C ARG A 37 -25.01 -56.84 10.29
N GLN A 38 -25.68 -57.98 10.46
CA GLN A 38 -25.92 -58.98 9.43
C GLN A 38 -27.04 -58.63 8.44
N ARG A 39 -27.09 -59.46 7.40
CA ARG A 39 -27.90 -59.41 6.19
C ARG A 39 -29.02 -60.47 6.27
N HIS A 40 -30.29 -60.06 6.24
CA HIS A 40 -31.45 -60.86 5.81
C HIS A 40 -32.45 -59.86 5.20
N GLN A 41 -32.88 -59.96 3.93
CA GLN A 41 -33.67 -61.00 3.26
C GLN A 41 -35.06 -61.24 3.87
N TYR A 42 -36.08 -60.66 3.22
CA TYR A 42 -37.43 -61.22 3.18
C TYR A 42 -38.10 -60.98 1.81
N SER A 43 -38.97 -61.92 1.47
CA SER A 43 -39.91 -62.00 0.35
C SER A 43 -41.11 -62.80 0.91
N THR A 44 -42.35 -62.70 0.45
CA THR A 44 -42.91 -62.33 -0.87
C THR A 44 -43.76 -61.03 -0.75
N ALA A 45 -44.75 -60.63 -1.57
CA ALA A 45 -45.52 -61.33 -2.60
C ALA A 45 -46.16 -60.42 -3.66
N THR A 46 -46.60 -61.08 -4.74
CA THR A 46 -47.16 -60.58 -5.99
C THR A 46 -48.59 -60.06 -5.88
N THR A 47 -48.93 -59.00 -6.62
CA THR A 47 -50.25 -58.85 -7.29
C THR A 47 -50.05 -58.11 -8.60
N GLU A 48 -50.66 -58.61 -9.68
CA GLU A 48 -50.46 -58.16 -11.06
C GLU A 48 -51.58 -57.23 -11.56
N VAL A 49 -51.35 -56.65 -12.76
CA VAL A 49 -52.33 -56.19 -13.79
C VAL A 49 -52.84 -54.73 -13.69
N PRO A 50 -52.93 -53.94 -14.80
CA PRO A 50 -52.09 -53.86 -16.00
C PRO A 50 -51.64 -52.42 -16.41
N THR A 51 -50.71 -52.40 -17.36
CA THR A 51 -50.30 -51.37 -18.33
C THR A 51 -51.21 -50.16 -18.62
N GLU A 52 -50.62 -48.96 -18.69
CA GLU A 52 -50.83 -48.03 -19.82
C GLU A 52 -49.56 -47.18 -20.08
N GLU A 53 -49.26 -46.89 -21.35
CA GLU A 53 -48.00 -46.25 -21.79
C GLU A 53 -48.09 -44.72 -21.81
N ILE A 54 -47.14 -44.02 -21.17
CA ILE A 54 -46.77 -42.65 -21.59
C ILE A 54 -45.24 -42.53 -21.60
N SER A 55 -44.68 -42.15 -22.75
CA SER A 55 -43.23 -42.01 -22.93
C SER A 55 -42.71 -40.71 -22.30
N GLU A 56 -41.75 -40.82 -21.40
CA GLU A 56 -41.09 -39.68 -20.76
C GLU A 56 -39.65 -39.55 -21.29
N SER A 57 -39.37 -38.52 -22.09
CA SER A 57 -37.99 -38.17 -22.48
C SER A 57 -37.82 -36.66 -22.68
N SER A 58 -37.28 -35.98 -21.67
CA SER A 58 -36.84 -34.58 -21.76
C SER A 58 -35.78 -34.25 -20.69
N GLU A 59 -34.52 -34.55 -20.98
CA GLU A 59 -33.41 -34.03 -20.19
C GLU A 59 -33.27 -32.50 -20.39
N PRO A 60 -33.08 -31.70 -19.32
CA PRO A 60 -32.86 -30.26 -19.43
C PRO A 60 -31.41 -29.94 -19.86
N PRO A 61 -31.18 -28.90 -20.68
CA PRO A 61 -29.88 -28.63 -21.28
C PRO A 61 -28.84 -28.10 -20.28
N PHE A 62 -27.67 -28.72 -20.27
CA PHE A 62 -26.53 -28.37 -19.40
C PHE A 62 -25.86 -27.04 -19.83
N ILE A 63 -26.23 -25.92 -19.19
CA ILE A 63 -25.65 -24.59 -19.48
C ILE A 63 -24.28 -24.46 -18.81
N ARG A 64 -23.21 -24.42 -19.63
CA ARG A 64 -21.84 -24.13 -19.13
C ARG A 64 -21.71 -22.64 -18.75
N PRO A 65 -21.14 -22.30 -17.58
CA PRO A 65 -20.97 -20.90 -17.16
C PRO A 65 -19.87 -20.20 -17.97
N ASN A 66 -20.27 -19.17 -18.73
CA ASN A 66 -19.37 -18.32 -19.51
C ASN A 66 -18.54 -17.39 -18.60
N GLY A 67 -17.26 -17.73 -18.36
CA GLY A 67 -16.30 -16.83 -17.71
C GLY A 67 -16.13 -15.53 -18.50
N ARG A 68 -16.26 -14.37 -17.82
CA ARG A 68 -16.14 -13.03 -18.44
C ARG A 68 -14.88 -12.29 -18.01
N VAL A 69 -14.13 -11.84 -19.02
CA VAL A 69 -12.93 -11.00 -18.94
C VAL A 69 -13.28 -9.56 -18.48
N PRO A 70 -12.40 -8.84 -17.75
CA PRO A 70 -12.64 -7.46 -17.33
C PRO A 70 -12.89 -6.50 -18.51
N ARG A 71 -13.74 -5.48 -18.29
CA ARG A 71 -13.99 -4.40 -19.27
C ARG A 71 -13.30 -3.10 -18.84
N SER A 72 -12.54 -2.50 -19.74
CA SER A 72 -11.99 -1.14 -19.62
C SER A 72 -13.02 -0.06 -20.02
N PRO A 73 -12.86 1.20 -19.54
CA PRO A 73 -13.84 2.27 -19.76
C PRO A 73 -13.81 2.85 -21.21
N PRO A 74 -14.90 3.50 -21.68
CA PRO A 74 -15.00 4.05 -23.04
C PRO A 74 -14.15 5.31 -23.27
N LYS A 75 -13.75 5.55 -24.53
CA LYS A 75 -12.86 6.66 -24.94
C LYS A 75 -13.53 8.03 -25.05
N ASP A 76 -14.86 8.12 -25.11
CA ASP A 76 -15.61 9.37 -25.43
C ASP A 76 -15.60 10.46 -24.34
N ARG A 77 -14.85 10.28 -23.24
CA ARG A 77 -14.78 11.27 -22.15
C ARG A 77 -13.77 12.39 -22.36
N MET A 78 -12.84 12.26 -23.29
CA MET A 78 -11.73 13.21 -23.46
C MET A 78 -12.20 14.50 -24.14
N TRP A 79 -11.89 15.68 -23.59
CA TRP A 79 -12.21 16.97 -24.23
C TRP A 79 -11.32 17.18 -25.46
N ASN A 80 -11.90 17.73 -26.54
CA ASN A 80 -11.18 18.12 -27.75
C ASN A 80 -11.39 19.62 -28.03
N ARG A 81 -10.55 20.17 -28.92
CA ARG A 81 -10.54 21.60 -29.25
C ARG A 81 -11.89 22.10 -29.81
N GLU A 82 -12.55 21.31 -30.64
CA GLU A 82 -13.86 21.66 -31.24
C GLU A 82 -14.97 21.79 -30.17
N LEU A 83 -15.00 20.88 -29.19
CA LEU A 83 -15.94 20.96 -28.07
C LEU A 83 -15.61 22.14 -27.15
N ASP A 84 -14.33 22.46 -26.96
CA ASP A 84 -13.89 23.62 -26.17
C ASP A 84 -14.25 24.97 -26.86
N GLU A 85 -14.05 25.08 -28.17
CA GLU A 85 -14.44 26.25 -28.97
C GLU A 85 -15.96 26.44 -28.92
N LYS A 86 -16.74 25.38 -29.12
CA LYS A 86 -18.21 25.42 -29.06
C LYS A 86 -18.75 25.67 -27.65
N LEU A 87 -18.09 25.14 -26.62
CA LEU A 87 -18.40 25.43 -25.20
C LEU A 87 -18.21 26.92 -24.90
N SER A 88 -17.15 27.52 -25.44
CA SER A 88 -16.86 28.96 -25.29
C SER A 88 -17.85 29.83 -26.06
N GLU A 89 -18.16 29.49 -27.31
CA GLU A 89 -19.15 30.19 -28.15
C GLU A 89 -20.53 30.23 -27.46
N LEU A 90 -21.05 29.07 -27.06
CA LEU A 90 -22.37 28.99 -26.42
C LEU A 90 -22.39 29.76 -25.10
N ARG A 91 -21.27 29.79 -24.36
CA ARG A 91 -21.20 30.54 -23.10
C ARG A 91 -21.09 32.05 -23.31
N ALA A 92 -20.41 32.51 -24.36
CA ALA A 92 -20.38 33.92 -24.77
C ALA A 92 -21.77 34.45 -25.18
N VAL A 93 -22.60 33.59 -25.79
CA VAL A 93 -24.02 33.88 -26.10
C VAL A 93 -24.92 33.83 -24.83
N GLY A 94 -24.34 33.60 -23.65
CA GLY A 94 -25.06 33.59 -22.37
C GLY A 94 -25.95 32.36 -22.15
N LYS A 95 -25.72 31.25 -22.89
CA LYS A 95 -26.51 30.03 -22.69
C LYS A 95 -26.26 29.40 -21.32
N THR A 96 -27.28 28.73 -20.79
CA THR A 96 -27.20 27.96 -19.54
C THR A 96 -26.39 26.68 -19.73
N TRP A 97 -25.83 26.15 -18.63
CA TRP A 97 -25.02 24.93 -18.68
C TRP A 97 -25.81 23.71 -19.15
N ASP A 98 -27.12 23.67 -18.94
CA ASP A 98 -28.00 22.59 -19.39
C ASP A 98 -28.21 22.61 -20.90
N TYR A 99 -28.39 23.81 -21.48
CA TYR A 99 -28.44 23.97 -22.93
C TYR A 99 -27.11 23.57 -23.58
N ILE A 100 -26.00 23.99 -22.97
CA ILE A 100 -24.63 23.62 -23.39
C ILE A 100 -24.43 22.10 -23.30
N SER A 101 -24.86 21.48 -22.20
CA SER A 101 -24.82 20.04 -21.95
C SER A 101 -25.54 19.24 -23.04
N LEU A 102 -26.75 19.66 -23.41
CA LEU A 102 -27.53 19.06 -24.50
C LEU A 102 -26.82 19.17 -25.85
N VAL A 103 -26.28 20.36 -26.19
CA VAL A 103 -25.60 20.60 -27.47
C VAL A 103 -24.27 19.85 -27.58
N LEU A 104 -23.51 19.73 -26.49
CA LEU A 104 -22.21 19.04 -26.45
C LEU A 104 -22.31 17.54 -26.12
N LYS A 105 -23.50 17.06 -25.74
CA LYS A 105 -23.77 15.69 -25.26
C LYS A 105 -22.84 15.28 -24.08
N ARG A 106 -22.61 16.21 -23.16
CA ARG A 106 -21.74 16.05 -21.98
C ARG A 106 -22.42 16.64 -20.74
N PRO A 107 -22.19 16.08 -19.54
CA PRO A 107 -22.83 16.59 -18.32
C PRO A 107 -22.61 18.10 -18.13
N ALA A 108 -23.64 18.82 -17.69
CA ALA A 108 -23.58 20.25 -17.42
C ALA A 108 -22.46 20.61 -16.43
N SER A 109 -22.27 19.80 -15.38
CA SER A 109 -21.14 19.89 -14.45
C SER A 109 -19.80 19.77 -15.16
N ALA A 110 -19.61 18.77 -16.02
CA ALA A 110 -18.37 18.60 -16.78
C ALA A 110 -18.12 19.77 -17.76
N CYS A 111 -19.17 20.36 -18.35
CA CYS A 111 -19.07 21.54 -19.22
C CYS A 111 -18.68 22.80 -18.42
N SER A 112 -19.34 23.03 -17.28
CA SER A 112 -19.04 24.10 -16.33
C SER A 112 -17.61 23.98 -15.80
N ASP A 113 -17.22 22.80 -15.30
CA ASP A 113 -15.86 22.50 -14.83
C ASP A 113 -14.84 22.72 -15.93
N ARG A 114 -15.10 22.26 -17.16
CA ARG A 114 -14.18 22.47 -18.29
C ARG A 114 -14.01 23.95 -18.61
N TYR A 115 -15.11 24.71 -18.63
CA TYR A 115 -15.06 26.14 -18.89
C TYR A 115 -14.29 26.88 -17.78
N PHE A 116 -14.67 26.70 -16.52
CA PHE A 116 -14.01 27.36 -15.37
C PHE A 116 -12.61 26.83 -15.03
N SER A 117 -12.16 25.72 -15.62
CA SER A 117 -10.77 25.22 -15.45
C SER A 117 -9.83 25.57 -16.60
N ALA A 118 -10.34 25.87 -17.80
CA ALA A 118 -9.50 26.00 -18.99
C ALA A 118 -9.90 27.09 -20.00
N LEU A 119 -11.18 27.50 -20.05
CA LEU A 119 -11.72 28.30 -21.17
C LEU A 119 -12.27 29.68 -20.79
N ASP A 120 -12.66 29.89 -19.52
CA ASP A 120 -13.15 31.21 -19.07
C ASP A 120 -12.02 32.25 -19.24
N PRO A 121 -12.20 33.30 -20.07
CA PRO A 121 -11.15 34.29 -20.32
C PRO A 121 -10.71 35.02 -19.06
N GLU A 122 -11.61 35.17 -18.07
CA GLU A 122 -11.28 35.77 -16.77
C GLU A 122 -10.28 34.91 -15.97
N LEU A 123 -10.25 33.59 -16.22
CA LEU A 123 -9.36 32.63 -15.56
C LEU A 123 -8.01 32.45 -16.27
N GLN A 124 -7.80 33.01 -17.47
CA GLN A 124 -6.51 32.89 -18.15
C GLN A 124 -5.47 33.94 -17.69
N ASN A 125 -5.90 34.98 -16.95
CA ASN A 125 -5.06 36.12 -16.56
C ASN A 125 -4.51 36.05 -15.12
N TRP A 126 -4.27 34.85 -14.57
CA TRP A 126 -3.59 34.73 -13.28
C TRP A 126 -2.12 35.17 -13.38
N THR A 127 -1.81 36.34 -12.84
CA THR A 127 -0.44 36.85 -12.73
C THR A 127 0.28 36.26 -11.51
N PRO A 128 1.63 36.20 -11.50
CA PRO A 128 2.39 35.71 -10.35
C PRO A 128 2.10 36.44 -9.03
N SER A 129 1.77 37.74 -9.09
CA SER A 129 1.35 38.52 -7.92
C SER A 129 -0.02 38.11 -7.39
N MET A 130 -0.94 37.67 -8.25
CA MET A 130 -2.23 37.10 -7.82
C MET A 130 -2.06 35.74 -7.14
N PHE A 131 -1.08 34.92 -7.54
CA PHE A 131 -0.75 33.69 -6.80
C PHE A 131 -0.16 34.00 -5.43
N ALA A 132 0.85 34.86 -5.35
CA ALA A 132 1.44 35.25 -4.06
C ALA A 132 0.39 35.84 -3.10
N LYS A 133 -0.53 36.66 -3.62
CA LYS A 133 -1.63 37.23 -2.82
C LYS A 133 -2.73 36.22 -2.49
N LEU A 134 -2.99 35.23 -3.35
CA LEU A 134 -3.89 34.10 -3.05
C LEU A 134 -3.33 33.26 -1.90
N ASP A 135 -2.06 32.88 -1.98
CA ASP A 135 -1.39 32.08 -0.97
C ASP A 135 -1.38 32.81 0.38
N GLN A 136 -0.94 34.07 0.40
CA GLN A 136 -0.94 34.93 1.60
C GLN A 136 -2.32 35.00 2.26
N LEU A 137 -3.37 35.32 1.51
CA LEU A 137 -4.72 35.46 2.10
C LEU A 137 -5.28 34.13 2.61
N VAL A 138 -4.88 32.98 2.03
CA VAL A 138 -5.28 31.67 2.57
C VAL A 138 -4.48 31.31 3.83
N GLU A 139 -3.21 31.69 3.92
CA GLU A 139 -2.39 31.53 5.15
C GLU A 139 -2.88 32.43 6.29
N ASP A 140 -3.32 33.66 5.97
CA ASP A 140 -3.98 34.59 6.90
C ASP A 140 -5.39 34.12 7.35
N GLY A 141 -5.91 33.04 6.76
CA GLY A 141 -7.19 32.44 7.12
C GLY A 141 -8.42 33.18 6.58
N GLU A 142 -8.25 34.03 5.55
CA GLU A 142 -9.35 34.81 4.99
C GLU A 142 -10.45 33.95 4.36
N SER A 143 -11.68 34.47 4.41
CA SER A 143 -12.82 33.78 3.82
C SER A 143 -12.74 33.81 2.28
N TRP A 144 -13.14 32.72 1.61
CA TRP A 144 -13.12 32.67 0.14
C TRP A 144 -13.82 33.85 -0.58
N PRO A 145 -14.93 34.42 -0.07
CA PRO A 145 -15.51 35.66 -0.62
C PRO A 145 -14.61 36.89 -0.46
N ASN A 146 -13.86 37.02 0.64
CA ASN A 146 -12.89 38.10 0.83
C ASN A 146 -11.69 37.93 -0.08
N ILE A 147 -11.14 36.71 -0.18
CA ILE A 147 -10.06 36.35 -1.12
C ILE A 147 -10.45 36.73 -2.56
N ALA A 148 -11.66 36.32 -2.99
CA ALA A 148 -12.22 36.64 -4.29
C ALA A 148 -12.30 38.17 -4.53
N ARG A 149 -12.83 38.92 -3.56
CA ARG A 149 -12.92 40.39 -3.62
C ARG A 149 -11.53 41.05 -3.67
N ALA A 150 -10.57 40.57 -2.89
CA ALA A 150 -9.22 41.09 -2.81
C ALA A 150 -8.35 40.79 -4.05
N LEU A 151 -8.68 39.75 -4.80
CA LEU A 151 -8.05 39.37 -6.07
C LEU A 151 -8.83 39.86 -7.30
N ASN A 152 -10.00 40.49 -7.10
CA ASN A 152 -10.95 40.86 -8.17
C ASN A 152 -11.33 39.67 -9.09
N CYS A 153 -11.55 38.50 -8.48
CA CYS A 153 -11.80 37.23 -9.15
C CYS A 153 -13.10 36.57 -8.64
N LYS A 154 -13.63 35.60 -9.39
CA LYS A 154 -14.72 34.73 -8.91
C LYS A 154 -14.24 33.80 -7.79
N VAL A 155 -15.09 33.52 -6.79
CA VAL A 155 -14.79 32.59 -5.67
C VAL A 155 -14.37 31.21 -6.17
N ILE A 156 -15.08 30.67 -7.16
CA ILE A 156 -14.79 29.36 -7.75
C ILE A 156 -13.42 29.36 -8.43
N ALA A 157 -13.03 30.46 -9.09
CA ALA A 157 -11.71 30.59 -9.70
C ALA A 157 -10.59 30.52 -8.66
N CYS A 158 -10.72 31.26 -7.55
CA CYS A 158 -9.75 31.23 -6.45
C CYS A 158 -9.64 29.84 -5.82
N GLN A 159 -10.78 29.17 -5.58
CA GLN A 159 -10.79 27.81 -5.02
C GLN A 159 -10.23 26.76 -5.98
N HIS A 160 -10.57 26.82 -7.28
CA HIS A 160 -10.03 25.92 -8.29
C HIS A 160 -8.52 26.09 -8.38
N GLN A 161 -8.05 27.35 -8.45
CA GLN A 161 -6.64 27.65 -8.55
C GLN A 161 -5.88 27.18 -7.30
N TRP A 162 -6.37 27.47 -6.09
CA TRP A 162 -5.77 26.96 -4.85
C TRP A 162 -5.73 25.42 -4.79
N ARG A 163 -6.79 24.72 -5.24
CA ARG A 163 -6.78 23.25 -5.35
C ARG A 163 -5.79 22.72 -6.38
N THR A 164 -5.53 23.46 -7.46
CA THR A 164 -4.55 23.11 -8.49
C THR A 164 -3.11 23.37 -7.99
N LEU A 165 -2.85 24.49 -7.32
CA LEU A 165 -1.56 24.81 -6.68
C LEU A 165 -1.26 23.81 -5.54
N GLY A 166 -2.26 23.53 -4.71
CA GLY A 166 -2.20 22.65 -3.53
C GLY A 166 -1.97 21.16 -3.82
N ARG A 167 -2.09 20.72 -5.09
CA ARG A 167 -1.64 19.38 -5.53
C ARG A 167 -0.13 19.30 -5.82
N GLY A 168 0.66 20.20 -5.24
CA GLY A 168 2.10 19.99 -5.04
C GLY A 168 3.03 20.50 -6.15
N GLN A 169 2.58 21.39 -7.04
CA GLN A 169 3.48 22.01 -8.04
C GLN A 169 3.94 23.42 -7.68
N TYR A 170 3.18 24.18 -6.89
CA TYR A 170 3.47 25.61 -6.66
C TYR A 170 3.20 26.08 -5.22
N ARG A 171 3.27 25.19 -4.22
CA ARG A 171 3.51 25.69 -2.85
C ARG A 171 4.88 26.35 -2.84
N VAL A 172 4.91 27.68 -2.71
CA VAL A 172 6.10 28.42 -2.31
C VAL A 172 6.38 28.01 -0.85
N LYS A 173 7.04 26.87 -0.67
CA LYS A 173 7.48 26.43 0.65
C LYS A 173 8.40 27.50 1.20
N GLY A 174 7.95 28.15 2.27
CA GLY A 174 8.86 28.75 3.24
C GLY A 174 9.98 27.78 3.55
N PHE A 175 11.19 28.33 3.62
CA PHE A 175 12.46 27.72 3.96
C PHE A 175 12.38 26.44 4.83
N LEU A 176 13.22 25.45 4.48
CA LEU A 176 13.47 24.15 5.16
C LEU A 176 12.50 23.00 4.79
N SER A 177 13.06 21.79 4.66
CA SER A 177 12.39 20.49 4.43
C SER A 177 11.47 20.32 3.19
N GLY A 178 11.82 20.94 2.05
CA GLY A 178 11.42 20.42 0.73
C GLY A 178 12.67 20.09 -0.08
N GLN A 179 12.78 18.88 -0.63
CA GLN A 179 13.76 18.61 -1.68
C GLN A 179 13.56 19.67 -2.76
N ARG A 180 14.56 20.55 -2.93
CA ARG A 180 14.58 21.46 -4.07
C ARG A 180 14.57 20.58 -5.30
N VAL A 181 13.54 20.66 -6.14
CA VAL A 181 13.58 20.05 -7.47
C VAL A 181 14.63 20.83 -8.23
N VAL A 182 15.87 20.34 -8.18
CA VAL A 182 17.03 21.15 -8.56
C VAL A 182 16.93 21.41 -10.06
N ARG A 183 16.92 22.68 -10.44
CA ARG A 183 16.66 23.07 -11.83
C ARG A 183 17.91 22.82 -12.66
N TRP A 184 17.86 21.78 -13.48
CA TRP A 184 18.92 21.47 -14.44
C TRP A 184 18.97 22.54 -15.54
N SER A 185 20.15 23.08 -15.79
CA SER A 185 20.44 23.97 -16.92
C SER A 185 20.65 23.18 -18.21
N ASP A 186 20.46 23.81 -19.37
CA ASP A 186 20.67 23.14 -20.66
C ASP A 186 22.11 22.62 -20.83
N GLY A 187 23.10 23.28 -20.21
CA GLY A 187 24.48 22.80 -20.15
C GLY A 187 24.59 21.47 -19.40
N GLU A 188 24.04 21.40 -18.19
CA GLU A 188 24.02 20.18 -17.37
C GLU A 188 23.23 19.05 -18.03
N ILE A 189 22.09 19.34 -18.68
CA ILE A 189 21.30 18.34 -19.41
C ILE A 189 22.10 17.76 -20.58
N ASN A 190 22.83 18.60 -21.33
CA ASN A 190 23.69 18.13 -22.42
C ASN A 190 24.88 17.32 -21.91
N SER A 191 25.50 17.71 -20.79
CA SER A 191 26.60 16.95 -20.16
C SER A 191 26.11 15.60 -19.62
N PHE A 192 24.95 15.58 -18.93
CA PHE A 192 24.29 14.37 -18.44
C PHE A 192 24.04 13.36 -19.56
N TRP A 193 23.46 13.79 -20.69
CA TRP A 193 23.20 12.86 -21.80
C TRP A 193 24.47 12.36 -22.50
N LYS A 194 25.54 13.17 -22.56
CA LYS A 194 26.85 12.67 -23.04
C LYS A 194 27.44 11.63 -22.09
N ALA A 195 27.41 11.91 -20.78
CA ALA A 195 27.88 11.00 -19.74
C ALA A 195 27.09 9.69 -19.74
N TRP A 196 25.77 9.76 -19.86
CA TRP A 196 24.87 8.62 -20.02
C TRP A 196 25.23 7.73 -21.22
N ILE A 197 25.49 8.33 -22.40
CA ILE A 197 25.87 7.58 -23.60
C ILE A 197 27.23 6.87 -23.42
N LYS A 198 28.14 7.45 -22.63
CA LYS A 198 29.48 6.94 -22.35
C LYS A 198 29.50 5.87 -21.26
N HIS A 199 28.71 6.03 -20.20
CA HIS A 199 28.80 5.27 -18.95
C HIS A 199 27.54 4.45 -18.59
N GLY A 200 26.45 4.56 -19.35
CA GLY A 200 25.20 3.85 -19.06
C GLY A 200 24.55 4.38 -17.78
N MET A 201 24.41 3.54 -16.75
CA MET A 201 23.78 3.89 -15.46
C MET A 201 24.77 4.00 -14.30
N ASP A 202 26.06 4.14 -14.59
CA ASP A 202 27.03 4.46 -13.54
C ASP A 202 26.84 5.91 -13.09
N TRP A 203 25.96 6.12 -12.11
CA TRP A 203 25.65 7.43 -11.57
C TRP A 203 26.87 8.13 -10.95
N VAL A 204 27.90 7.36 -10.53
CA VAL A 204 29.14 7.91 -9.98
C VAL A 204 29.98 8.49 -11.12
N GLU A 205 30.20 7.74 -12.20
CA GLU A 205 30.89 8.27 -13.37
C GLU A 205 30.11 9.38 -14.08
N ILE A 206 28.77 9.31 -14.12
CA ILE A 206 27.93 10.41 -14.61
C ILE A 206 28.07 11.66 -13.74
N SER A 207 28.10 11.52 -12.41
CA SER A 207 28.30 12.68 -11.52
C SER A 207 29.67 13.34 -11.72
N LYS A 208 30.72 12.55 -12.02
CA LYS A 208 32.05 13.07 -12.39
C LYS A 208 32.02 13.83 -13.72
N ASP A 209 31.39 13.27 -14.76
CA ASP A 209 31.29 13.91 -16.09
C ASP A 209 30.33 15.14 -16.11
N VAL A 210 29.40 15.24 -15.15
CA VAL A 210 28.49 16.40 -14.99
C VAL A 210 29.08 17.50 -14.10
N GLU A 211 29.98 17.14 -13.17
CA GLU A 211 30.70 18.00 -12.21
C GLU A 211 29.83 18.74 -11.17
N THR A 212 28.65 19.23 -11.55
CA THR A 212 27.78 20.09 -10.72
C THR A 212 26.72 19.34 -9.91
N ARG A 213 26.64 18.00 -10.06
CA ARG A 213 25.57 17.15 -9.53
C ARG A 213 26.12 15.90 -8.86
N THR A 214 25.52 15.51 -7.76
CA THR A 214 25.81 14.24 -7.08
C THR A 214 25.18 13.05 -7.82
N ALA A 215 25.70 11.84 -7.58
CA ALA A 215 25.16 10.61 -8.15
C ALA A 215 23.66 10.40 -7.81
N GLY A 216 23.24 10.80 -6.61
CA GLY A 216 21.82 10.79 -6.21
C GLY A 216 20.96 11.73 -7.05
N GLU A 217 21.38 12.99 -7.20
CA GLU A 217 20.68 13.96 -8.05
C GLU A 217 20.60 13.51 -9.52
N CYS A 218 21.66 12.90 -10.05
CA CYS A 218 21.68 12.32 -11.41
C CYS A 218 20.65 11.19 -11.57
N SER A 219 20.58 10.27 -10.61
CA SER A 219 19.59 9.18 -10.57
C SER A 219 18.15 9.70 -10.47
N ASP A 220 17.89 10.64 -9.55
CA ASP A 220 16.56 11.19 -9.32
C ASP A 220 16.08 12.04 -10.51
N ALA A 221 16.99 12.81 -11.13
CA ALA A 221 16.70 13.61 -12.31
C ALA A 221 16.42 12.77 -13.55
N PHE A 222 17.06 11.61 -13.72
CA PHE A 222 16.96 10.78 -14.92
C PHE A 222 15.53 10.51 -15.36
N ARG A 223 14.62 10.20 -14.43
CA ARG A 223 13.19 9.96 -14.76
C ARG A 223 12.54 11.21 -15.36
N GLY A 224 12.80 12.38 -14.77
CA GLY A 224 12.31 13.66 -15.28
C GLY A 224 12.91 14.01 -16.64
N LEU A 225 14.24 13.84 -16.78
CA LEU A 225 14.97 14.12 -18.01
C LEU A 225 14.56 13.20 -19.16
N ALA A 226 14.35 11.90 -18.92
CA ALA A 226 13.91 10.95 -19.95
C ALA A 226 12.48 11.24 -20.43
N VAL A 227 11.57 11.61 -19.52
CA VAL A 227 10.21 12.04 -19.89
C VAL A 227 10.24 13.38 -20.65
N ALA A 228 11.09 14.33 -20.23
CA ALA A 228 11.29 15.59 -20.94
C ALA A 228 11.91 15.40 -22.34
N ALA A 229 12.87 14.48 -22.48
CA ALA A 229 13.49 14.13 -23.76
C ALA A 229 12.50 13.55 -24.76
N LEU A 230 11.40 12.94 -24.29
CA LEU A 230 10.29 12.42 -25.09
C LEU A 230 9.08 13.39 -25.17
N LYS A 231 9.21 14.65 -24.71
CA LYS A 231 8.10 15.62 -24.65
C LYS A 231 7.46 15.92 -26.00
N ASP A 232 8.22 15.84 -27.09
CA ASP A 232 7.73 16.12 -28.44
C ASP A 232 7.33 14.85 -29.20
N SER A 233 7.58 13.67 -28.64
CA SER A 233 7.25 12.38 -29.26
C SER A 233 5.73 12.11 -29.26
N PRO A 234 5.23 11.24 -30.16
CA PRO A 234 3.82 10.82 -30.16
C PRO A 234 3.35 10.27 -28.81
N GLY A 235 2.07 10.44 -28.48
CA GLY A 235 1.51 10.08 -27.16
C GLY A 235 1.72 8.62 -26.74
N TRP A 236 1.75 7.69 -27.71
CA TRP A 236 2.03 6.28 -27.45
C TRP A 236 3.53 6.02 -27.17
N VAL A 237 4.46 6.74 -27.82
CA VAL A 237 5.91 6.66 -27.52
C VAL A 237 6.20 7.13 -26.10
N LYS A 238 5.52 8.20 -25.64
CA LYS A 238 5.62 8.66 -24.24
C LYS A 238 5.16 7.58 -23.26
N LEU A 239 4.06 6.91 -23.57
CA LEU A 239 3.51 5.84 -22.72
C LEU A 239 4.42 4.60 -22.74
N ASP A 240 4.94 4.21 -23.89
CA ASP A 240 5.84 3.05 -24.04
C ASP A 240 7.22 3.33 -23.42
N GLY A 241 7.77 4.53 -23.59
CA GLY A 241 9.01 4.95 -22.94
C GLY A 241 8.86 5.01 -21.41
N HIS A 242 7.77 5.60 -20.91
CA HIS A 242 7.50 5.64 -19.48
C HIS A 242 7.22 4.25 -18.89
N THR A 243 6.47 3.38 -19.58
CA THR A 243 6.24 2.01 -19.09
C THR A 243 7.52 1.18 -19.14
N PHE A 244 8.32 1.27 -20.21
CA PHE A 244 9.63 0.61 -20.31
C PHE A 244 10.57 1.04 -19.18
N ILE A 245 10.70 2.34 -18.89
CA ILE A 245 11.54 2.84 -17.78
C ILE A 245 11.07 2.29 -16.43
N ASN A 246 9.76 2.29 -16.16
CA ASN A 246 9.23 1.77 -14.90
C ASN A 246 9.35 0.23 -14.79
N ASP A 247 9.18 -0.49 -15.89
CA ASP A 247 9.28 -1.95 -15.91
C ASP A 247 10.75 -2.41 -15.77
N ALA A 248 11.71 -1.70 -16.39
CA ALA A 248 13.14 -1.95 -16.21
C ALA A 248 13.63 -1.61 -14.79
N ILE A 249 13.18 -0.49 -14.19
CA ILE A 249 13.40 -0.21 -12.76
C ILE A 249 12.83 -1.33 -11.88
N ARG A 250 11.64 -1.85 -12.20
CA ARG A 250 11.03 -2.96 -11.45
C ARG A 250 11.81 -4.26 -11.61
N ALA A 251 12.23 -4.61 -12.83
CA ALA A 251 13.02 -5.79 -13.13
C ALA A 251 14.37 -5.75 -12.42
N SER A 252 15.06 -4.60 -12.46
CA SER A 252 16.31 -4.39 -11.74
C SER A 252 16.16 -4.51 -10.22
N ARG A 253 15.11 -3.91 -9.61
CA ARG A 253 14.79 -4.11 -8.20
C ARG A 253 14.50 -5.58 -7.86
N GLN A 254 13.88 -6.33 -8.76
CA GLN A 254 13.68 -7.77 -8.61
C GLN A 254 14.99 -8.56 -8.71
N ARG A 255 15.92 -8.19 -9.61
CA ARG A 255 17.25 -8.79 -9.70
C ARG A 255 18.07 -8.54 -8.43
N LEU A 256 18.10 -7.30 -7.94
CA LEU A 256 18.76 -6.97 -6.66
C LEU A 256 18.17 -7.78 -5.50
N LYS A 257 16.83 -7.88 -5.42
CA LYS A 257 16.15 -8.68 -4.40
C LYS A 257 16.42 -10.19 -4.54
N ALA A 258 16.61 -10.69 -5.75
CA ALA A 258 17.03 -12.08 -5.97
C ALA A 258 18.45 -12.31 -5.44
N VAL A 259 19.42 -11.45 -5.77
CA VAL A 259 20.80 -11.52 -5.25
C VAL A 259 20.82 -11.45 -3.71
N LEU A 260 20.06 -10.54 -3.10
CA LEU A 260 19.95 -10.45 -1.63
C LEU A 260 19.29 -11.67 -0.98
N ASN A 261 18.38 -12.35 -1.69
CA ASN A 261 17.69 -13.54 -1.20
C ASN A 261 18.48 -14.84 -1.40
N ASP A 262 19.43 -14.88 -2.34
CA ASP A 262 20.18 -16.10 -2.69
C ASP A 262 21.22 -16.49 -1.63
N GLY A 263 21.47 -15.61 -0.65
CA GLY A 263 22.20 -15.94 0.58
C GLY A 263 23.68 -16.26 0.40
N SER A 264 24.27 -16.03 -0.78
CA SER A 264 25.70 -16.16 -1.00
C SER A 264 26.46 -15.05 -0.25
N ASP A 265 27.00 -15.38 0.92
CA ASP A 265 27.76 -14.44 1.77
C ASP A 265 28.91 -13.77 1.01
N GLU A 266 29.58 -14.50 0.10
CA GLU A 266 30.66 -13.99 -0.78
C GLU A 266 30.24 -12.74 -1.59
N ALA A 267 28.98 -12.65 -2.03
CA ALA A 267 28.48 -11.50 -2.80
C ALA A 267 28.17 -10.28 -1.92
N MET A 268 27.88 -10.49 -0.63
CA MET A 268 27.68 -9.44 0.35
C MET A 268 29.00 -8.94 0.94
N GLU A 269 30.01 -9.81 1.07
CA GLU A 269 31.29 -9.51 1.69
C GLU A 269 32.10 -8.49 0.87
N GLY A 270 32.06 -8.57 -0.46
CA GLY A 270 32.64 -7.56 -1.36
C GLY A 270 31.96 -6.17 -1.30
N LEU A 271 30.77 -6.06 -0.71
CA LEU A 271 30.05 -4.81 -0.49
C LEU A 271 30.18 -4.27 0.95
N ARG A 272 30.62 -5.09 1.92
CA ARG A 272 30.92 -4.69 3.32
C ARG A 272 32.25 -3.92 3.46
N GLY A 273 32.57 -3.05 2.51
CA GLY A 273 33.79 -2.24 2.53
C GLY A 273 33.75 -1.17 3.63
N LYS A 274 34.49 -1.43 4.72
CA LYS A 274 34.48 -0.73 6.04
C LYS A 274 33.30 -1.15 6.91
N SER A 275 33.61 -1.63 8.12
CA SER A 275 32.59 -2.17 9.02
C SER A 275 31.59 -1.10 9.45
N LEU A 276 30.34 -1.28 9.02
CA LEU A 276 29.16 -0.56 9.49
C LEU A 276 28.71 -1.02 10.89
N GLU A 277 29.35 -2.05 11.44
CA GLU A 277 29.04 -2.54 12.78
C GLU A 277 29.49 -1.52 13.82
N TRP A 278 28.58 -1.17 14.72
CA TRP A 278 28.87 -0.32 15.86
C TRP A 278 29.44 -1.16 16.99
N THR A 279 30.68 -0.84 17.39
CA THR A 279 31.32 -1.44 18.56
C THR A 279 30.83 -0.76 19.83
N SER A 280 31.02 -1.40 20.98
CA SER A 280 30.67 -0.79 22.28
C SER A 280 31.38 0.55 22.52
N ALA A 281 32.60 0.71 22.00
CA ALA A 281 33.36 1.96 22.09
C ALA A 281 32.75 3.07 21.19
N ASP A 282 32.21 2.71 20.02
CA ASP A 282 31.50 3.66 19.16
C ASP A 282 30.19 4.15 19.82
N HIS A 283 29.48 3.25 20.53
CA HIS A 283 28.28 3.59 21.29
C HIS A 283 28.59 4.51 22.48
N GLU A 284 29.66 4.23 23.22
CA GLU A 284 30.12 5.09 24.31
C GLU A 284 30.55 6.47 23.80
N ALA A 285 31.33 6.52 22.72
CA ALA A 285 31.69 7.76 22.05
C ALA A 285 30.48 8.55 21.54
N LEU A 286 29.44 7.87 21.03
CA LEU A 286 28.19 8.49 20.59
C LEU A 286 27.45 9.16 21.76
N LEU A 287 27.25 8.43 22.86
CA LEU A 287 26.57 8.96 24.03
C LEU A 287 27.35 10.14 24.64
N ALA A 288 28.68 10.02 24.77
CA ALA A 288 29.53 11.10 25.27
C ALA A 288 29.54 12.34 24.35
N ALA A 289 29.49 12.16 23.03
CA ALA A 289 29.38 13.26 22.08
C ALA A 289 28.01 13.95 22.15
N VAL A 290 26.92 13.19 22.29
CA VAL A 290 25.56 13.76 22.45
C VAL A 290 25.42 14.48 23.80
N GLU A 291 26.00 13.96 24.88
CA GLU A 291 26.03 14.64 26.18
C GLU A 291 26.84 15.95 26.12
N LYS A 292 28.01 15.92 25.47
CA LYS A 292 28.93 17.07 25.37
C LYS A 292 28.38 18.24 24.54
N HIS A 293 27.72 17.96 23.42
CA HIS A 293 27.23 19.01 22.51
C HIS A 293 25.72 19.25 22.61
N GLY A 294 24.96 18.29 23.14
CA GLY A 294 23.51 18.30 23.20
C GLY A 294 22.85 17.93 21.85
N LEU A 295 21.67 17.30 21.93
CA LEU A 295 20.85 16.87 20.77
C LEU A 295 20.63 17.96 19.71
N PHE A 296 20.53 19.23 20.11
CA PHE A 296 20.23 20.35 19.21
C PHE A 296 21.47 20.97 18.54
N SER A 297 22.68 20.46 18.79
CA SER A 297 23.94 20.97 18.18
C SER A 297 24.15 20.53 16.72
N GLY A 298 23.30 19.65 16.19
CA GLY A 298 23.35 19.13 14.83
C GLY A 298 24.26 17.91 14.70
N TRP A 299 23.67 16.82 14.19
CA TRP A 299 24.30 15.50 14.06
C TRP A 299 25.62 15.49 13.30
N CYS A 300 25.83 16.42 12.36
CA CYS A 300 27.11 16.65 11.68
C CYS A 300 28.31 16.81 12.63
N THR A 301 28.13 17.47 13.77
CA THR A 301 29.19 17.72 14.76
C THR A 301 29.52 16.45 15.55
N ILE A 302 28.48 15.74 15.98
CA ILE A 302 28.58 14.47 16.71
C ILE A 302 29.22 13.40 15.81
N ARG A 303 28.72 13.26 14.56
CA ARG A 303 29.24 12.33 13.55
C ARG A 303 30.73 12.51 13.27
N LYS A 304 31.23 13.75 13.20
CA LYS A 304 32.66 14.05 13.00
C LYS A 304 33.55 13.58 14.15
N GLN A 305 33.01 13.36 15.35
CA GLN A 305 33.77 12.88 16.51
C GLN A 305 33.65 11.37 16.69
N VAL A 306 32.51 10.78 16.28
CA VAL A 306 32.19 9.36 16.47
C VAL A 306 32.60 8.53 15.25
N LYS A 307 31.92 8.71 14.12
CA LYS A 307 32.17 8.00 12.85
C LYS A 307 31.99 8.93 11.65
N PRO A 308 33.06 9.64 11.21
CA PRO A 308 32.98 10.62 10.12
C PRO A 308 32.53 10.08 8.76
N HIS A 309 32.49 8.76 8.61
CA HIS A 309 32.19 8.05 7.37
C HIS A 309 30.71 7.62 7.23
N LEU A 310 29.91 7.71 8.30
CA LEU A 310 28.46 7.48 8.26
C LEU A 310 27.72 8.73 7.71
N SER A 311 26.41 8.67 7.56
CA SER A 311 25.55 9.86 7.37
C SER A 311 25.10 10.47 8.71
N ASP A 312 24.62 11.71 8.68
CA ASP A 312 24.05 12.36 9.87
C ASP A 312 22.83 11.55 10.39
N GLU A 313 21.96 11.07 9.48
CA GLU A 313 20.77 10.28 9.84
C GLU A 313 21.12 8.91 10.45
N GLN A 314 22.21 8.26 9.99
CA GLN A 314 22.66 6.97 10.54
C GLN A 314 23.16 7.09 11.99
N VAL A 315 23.76 8.22 12.35
CA VAL A 315 24.22 8.50 13.71
C VAL A 315 23.05 8.87 14.63
N GLU A 316 22.08 9.61 14.10
CA GLU A 316 20.81 9.93 14.77
C GLU A 316 19.98 8.67 15.07
N ALA A 317 19.76 7.81 14.07
CA ALA A 317 18.98 6.58 14.22
C ALA A 317 19.61 5.60 15.23
N GLU A 318 20.94 5.47 15.25
CA GLU A 318 21.63 4.61 16.23
C GLU A 318 21.53 5.20 17.65
N TYR A 319 21.58 6.52 17.81
CA TYR A 319 21.34 7.15 19.12
C TYR A 319 19.93 6.84 19.64
N TYR A 320 18.89 6.98 18.81
CA TYR A 320 17.53 6.63 19.22
C TYR A 320 17.35 5.15 19.54
N ARG A 321 18.04 4.27 18.80
CA ARG A 321 18.11 2.82 19.09
C ARG A 321 18.74 2.55 20.46
N LEU A 322 19.82 3.24 20.82
CA LEU A 322 20.47 3.11 22.14
C LEU A 322 19.65 3.70 23.29
N SER A 323 18.98 4.83 23.06
CA SER A 323 18.17 5.49 24.09
C SER A 323 16.82 4.81 24.35
N GLY A 324 16.52 3.70 23.67
CA GLY A 324 15.28 2.92 23.83
C GLY A 324 14.03 3.63 23.26
N VAL A 325 14.21 4.71 22.49
CA VAL A 325 13.13 5.41 21.80
C VAL A 325 12.92 4.70 20.46
N VAL A 326 12.35 3.50 20.53
CA VAL A 326 12.06 2.69 19.34
C VAL A 326 10.80 3.22 18.66
N GLU A 327 10.98 3.97 17.56
CA GLU A 327 9.94 3.99 16.53
C GLU A 327 9.98 2.65 15.79
N GLU A 328 8.90 1.86 15.86
CA GLU A 328 8.79 0.54 15.20
C GLU A 328 8.65 0.64 13.66
N GLY A 329 9.15 1.71 13.03
CA GLY A 329 8.87 2.08 11.64
C GLY A 329 9.95 1.78 10.59
N GLU A 330 11.23 1.87 10.92
CA GLU A 330 12.26 2.25 9.92
C GLU A 330 13.22 1.14 9.41
N VAL A 331 12.84 -0.14 9.54
CA VAL A 331 13.60 -1.24 8.89
C VAL A 331 13.59 -1.14 7.35
N LEU A 332 12.76 -0.28 6.75
CA LEU A 332 12.72 -0.09 5.29
C LEU A 332 13.84 0.79 4.72
N GLU A 333 14.41 1.76 5.45
CA GLU A 333 15.17 2.83 4.79
C GLU A 333 16.59 2.41 4.34
N GLN A 334 17.22 1.50 5.08
CA GLN A 334 18.47 0.85 4.65
C GLN A 334 18.27 0.05 3.35
N SER A 335 17.08 -0.53 3.15
CA SER A 335 16.75 -1.20 1.89
C SER A 335 16.64 -0.20 0.74
N ASP A 336 16.10 1.00 0.96
CA ASP A 336 15.98 2.02 -0.07
C ASP A 336 17.33 2.63 -0.48
N GLN A 337 18.32 2.68 0.43
CA GLN A 337 19.70 3.05 0.07
C GLN A 337 20.40 1.99 -0.80
N LEU A 338 20.23 0.69 -0.53
CA LEU A 338 20.70 -0.38 -1.44
C LEU A 338 19.94 -0.36 -2.77
N ILE A 339 18.64 -0.08 -2.75
CA ILE A 339 17.78 0.05 -3.94
C ILE A 339 18.21 1.22 -4.84
N LYS A 340 19.02 2.18 -4.40
CA LYS A 340 19.62 3.20 -5.29
C LYS A 340 20.63 2.61 -6.30
N ARG A 341 21.17 1.41 -6.07
CA ARG A 341 21.95 0.66 -7.09
C ARG A 341 21.05 -0.21 -7.97
N VAL A 342 20.18 0.46 -8.74
CA VAL A 342 19.32 -0.16 -9.76
C VAL A 342 20.16 -0.57 -10.97
N MET A 343 20.81 -1.75 -10.94
CA MET A 343 21.54 -2.29 -12.09
C MET A 343 20.58 -2.69 -13.23
N TRP A 344 20.53 -1.89 -14.29
CA TRP A 344 19.93 -2.28 -15.56
C TRP A 344 20.90 -3.14 -16.37
N ASP A 345 20.36 -4.02 -17.20
CA ASP A 345 21.14 -4.80 -18.15
C ASP A 345 21.59 -3.91 -19.33
N LYS A 346 22.70 -4.27 -19.97
CA LYS A 346 23.25 -3.60 -21.15
C LYS A 346 22.21 -3.53 -22.27
N ASP A 347 21.43 -4.59 -22.45
CA ASP A 347 20.36 -4.67 -23.45
C ASP A 347 19.17 -3.73 -23.10
N GLU A 348 18.88 -3.53 -21.82
CA GLU A 348 17.83 -2.60 -21.38
C GLU A 348 18.27 -1.13 -21.61
N VAL A 349 19.54 -0.82 -21.33
CA VAL A 349 20.16 0.49 -21.61
C VAL A 349 20.19 0.77 -23.11
N GLU A 350 20.68 -0.17 -23.92
CA GLU A 350 20.78 0.01 -25.37
C GLU A 350 19.39 0.17 -26.01
N ARG A 351 18.39 -0.58 -25.53
CA ARG A 351 17.00 -0.42 -25.95
C ARG A 351 16.42 0.96 -25.60
N LEU A 352 16.73 1.52 -24.42
CA LEU A 352 16.34 2.89 -24.11
C LEU A 352 17.05 3.90 -25.01
N ASN A 353 18.35 3.72 -25.24
CA ASN A 353 19.14 4.56 -26.13
C ASN A 353 18.56 4.55 -27.55
N MET A 354 18.10 3.41 -28.08
CA MET A 354 17.38 3.36 -29.36
C MET A 354 16.08 4.17 -29.35
N ILE A 355 15.26 4.07 -28.29
CA ILE A 355 14.02 4.85 -28.14
C ILE A 355 14.35 6.36 -28.11
N LEU A 356 15.36 6.77 -27.35
CA LEU A 356 15.78 8.17 -27.25
C LEU A 356 16.40 8.69 -28.55
N MET A 357 17.31 7.95 -29.19
CA MET A 357 17.86 8.30 -30.50
C MET A 357 16.78 8.47 -31.57
N LYS A 358 15.79 7.59 -31.59
CA LYS A 358 14.74 7.59 -32.61
C LYS A 358 13.66 8.66 -32.40
N TYR A 359 13.33 9.00 -31.16
CA TYR A 359 12.15 9.82 -30.85
C TYR A 359 12.42 11.09 -30.03
N SER A 360 13.64 11.32 -29.53
CA SER A 360 13.96 12.54 -28.78
C SER A 360 14.23 13.72 -29.69
N SER A 361 13.72 14.90 -29.30
CA SER A 361 14.01 16.16 -29.99
C SER A 361 15.38 16.76 -29.64
N LEU A 362 16.07 16.24 -28.61
CA LEU A 362 17.31 16.81 -28.07
C LEU A 362 18.49 16.73 -29.06
N PRO A 363 19.35 17.78 -29.14
CA PRO A 363 20.48 17.81 -30.08
C PRO A 363 21.49 16.67 -29.92
N VAL A 364 21.72 16.19 -28.69
CA VAL A 364 22.65 15.07 -28.41
C VAL A 364 22.18 13.79 -29.08
N TRP A 365 20.91 13.43 -28.88
CA TRP A 365 20.32 12.21 -29.44
C TRP A 365 20.23 12.27 -30.97
N LYS A 366 19.93 13.42 -31.56
CA LYS A 366 19.98 13.63 -33.03
C LYS A 366 21.38 13.45 -33.62
N LYS A 367 22.44 13.91 -32.93
CA LYS A 367 23.83 13.72 -33.36
C LYS A 367 24.24 12.24 -33.28
N GLU A 368 23.90 11.54 -32.20
CA GLU A 368 24.23 10.12 -32.04
C GLU A 368 23.43 9.23 -33.00
N ALA A 369 22.14 9.51 -33.24
CA ALA A 369 21.33 8.83 -34.25
C ALA A 369 21.94 8.96 -35.65
N LYS A 370 22.34 10.17 -36.06
CA LYS A 370 23.03 10.42 -37.34
C LYS A 370 24.37 9.68 -37.44
N LYS A 371 25.15 9.66 -36.36
CA LYS A 371 26.44 8.94 -36.29
C LYS A 371 26.27 7.41 -36.42
N ARG A 372 25.15 6.86 -35.94
CA ARG A 372 24.81 5.43 -36.03
C ARG A 372 23.97 5.05 -37.26
N GLY A 373 23.63 6.00 -38.13
CA GLY A 373 22.79 5.75 -39.31
C GLY A 373 21.35 5.35 -38.99
N ILE A 374 20.84 5.71 -37.80
CA ILE A 374 19.48 5.37 -37.36
C ILE A 374 18.52 6.46 -37.82
N GLU A 375 17.84 6.23 -38.94
CA GLU A 375 16.71 7.07 -39.36
C GLU A 375 15.37 6.53 -38.81
N PRO A 376 14.42 7.40 -38.42
CA PRO A 376 13.13 6.97 -37.92
C PRO A 376 12.21 6.48 -39.05
N ALA A 377 12.37 5.21 -39.45
CA ALA A 377 11.49 4.57 -40.43
C ALA A 377 10.02 4.56 -39.96
N ILE A 378 9.11 4.85 -40.90
CA ILE A 378 7.66 4.88 -40.70
C ILE A 378 7.11 3.47 -40.40
N ASP A 379 7.65 2.42 -41.04
CA ASP A 379 7.14 1.04 -40.92
C ASP A 379 7.31 0.42 -39.52
N ASP A 380 8.28 0.91 -38.74
CA ASP A 380 8.43 0.52 -37.33
C ASP A 380 7.24 0.94 -36.46
N TYR A 381 6.48 1.96 -36.87
CA TYR A 381 5.29 2.42 -36.17
C TYR A 381 4.16 1.38 -36.29
N GLU A 382 4.02 0.70 -37.43
CA GLU A 382 3.00 -0.34 -37.62
C GLU A 382 3.37 -1.66 -36.94
N ASN A 383 4.64 -2.05 -37.00
CA ASN A 383 5.12 -3.33 -36.46
C ASN A 383 4.99 -3.43 -34.92
N LEU A 384 5.04 -2.30 -34.21
CA LEU A 384 4.78 -2.23 -32.78
C LEU A 384 3.26 -2.33 -32.45
N LEU A 385 2.40 -1.79 -33.30
CA LEU A 385 0.95 -1.77 -33.09
C LEU A 385 0.27 -3.11 -33.41
N ARG A 386 0.64 -3.78 -34.51
CA ARG A 386 -0.01 -5.03 -34.95
C ARG A 386 0.12 -6.18 -33.95
N LYS A 387 1.18 -6.22 -33.12
CA LYS A 387 1.43 -7.33 -32.19
C LYS A 387 0.53 -7.38 -30.94
N ARG A 388 -0.34 -6.39 -30.66
CA ARG A 388 -0.92 -6.24 -29.30
C ARG A 388 -2.45 -6.30 -29.09
N ASN A 389 -3.36 -6.11 -30.06
CA ASN A 389 -4.81 -6.38 -29.81
C ASN A 389 -5.77 -6.39 -31.04
N PRO A 390 -6.32 -7.55 -31.47
CA PRO A 390 -7.31 -7.61 -32.57
C PRO A 390 -8.77 -7.28 -32.20
N ARG A 391 -9.13 -7.11 -30.92
CA ARG A 391 -10.52 -7.21 -30.43
C ARG A 391 -11.34 -5.91 -30.37
N LEU A 392 -10.76 -4.75 -30.71
CA LEU A 392 -11.34 -3.44 -30.44
C LEU A 392 -12.34 -2.92 -31.49
N THR A 393 -12.41 -3.51 -32.69
CA THR A 393 -13.15 -2.96 -33.84
C THR A 393 -14.64 -3.32 -33.93
N LYS A 394 -15.17 -4.20 -33.05
CA LYS A 394 -16.47 -4.89 -33.31
C LYS A 394 -17.68 -4.44 -32.46
N LYS A 395 -17.67 -3.28 -31.77
CA LYS A 395 -18.61 -3.06 -30.64
C LYS A 395 -19.37 -1.73 -30.50
N MET A 396 -19.58 -0.95 -31.57
CA MET A 396 -20.32 0.33 -31.50
C MET A 396 -21.59 0.40 -32.38
N ARG A 397 -22.51 -0.57 -32.26
CA ARG A 397 -23.88 -0.46 -32.81
C ARG A 397 -24.92 -0.99 -31.81
N ALA A 398 -26.05 -0.26 -31.70
CA ALA A 398 -27.26 -0.47 -30.88
C ALA A 398 -27.21 -0.08 -29.38
N LYS A 399 -28.29 0.40 -28.73
CA LYS A 399 -29.44 1.29 -29.09
C LYS A 399 -30.22 1.65 -27.78
N ASN A 400 -31.08 2.68 -27.84
CA ASN A 400 -32.09 3.27 -26.92
C ASN A 400 -32.72 2.35 -25.83
N GLU A 401 -33.24 2.77 -24.65
CA GLU A 401 -33.89 4.02 -24.14
C GLU A 401 -35.41 4.14 -24.44
N GLU A 402 -36.25 3.90 -23.42
CA GLU A 402 -37.62 4.45 -23.21
C GLU A 402 -38.17 4.07 -21.79
N ASP A 403 -39.06 4.91 -21.25
CA ASP A 403 -39.83 4.84 -19.98
C ASP A 403 -39.15 4.62 -18.59
N TRP A 404 -39.34 5.60 -17.69
CA TRP A 404 -38.83 5.60 -16.31
C TRP A 404 -39.87 6.04 -15.25
N PRO A 405 -40.77 5.15 -14.81
CA PRO A 405 -41.54 5.38 -13.58
C PRO A 405 -40.65 5.33 -12.32
N TRP A 406 -41.16 5.85 -11.21
CA TRP A 406 -40.57 5.66 -9.87
C TRP A 406 -40.64 4.18 -9.46
N THR A 407 -39.62 3.40 -9.77
CA THR A 407 -39.53 2.00 -9.36
C THR A 407 -39.38 1.88 -7.84
N ASP A 408 -39.84 0.77 -7.26
CA ASP A 408 -39.74 0.52 -5.81
C ASP A 408 -38.31 0.61 -5.29
N ASP A 409 -37.35 0.16 -6.09
CA ASP A 409 -35.91 0.23 -5.80
C ASP A 409 -35.42 1.69 -5.68
N ARG A 410 -35.96 2.60 -6.51
CA ARG A 410 -35.70 4.05 -6.45
C ARG A 410 -36.42 4.72 -5.29
N VAL A 411 -37.65 4.31 -4.97
CA VAL A 411 -38.41 4.76 -3.80
C VAL A 411 -37.71 4.37 -2.50
N MET A 412 -37.22 3.13 -2.40
CA MET A 412 -36.42 2.66 -1.26
C MET A 412 -35.02 3.29 -1.20
N ARG A 413 -34.48 3.75 -2.33
CA ARG A 413 -33.27 4.56 -2.37
C ARG A 413 -33.52 5.99 -1.85
N LEU A 414 -34.60 6.64 -2.27
CA LEU A 414 -35.05 7.93 -1.75
C LEU A 414 -35.21 7.88 -0.23
N LYS A 415 -35.97 6.89 0.27
CA LYS A 415 -36.15 6.63 1.70
C LYS A 415 -34.84 6.56 2.48
N ARG A 416 -33.87 5.75 2.01
CA ARG A 416 -32.56 5.61 2.67
C ARG A 416 -31.75 6.91 2.68
N LEU A 417 -31.75 7.65 1.57
CA LEU A 417 -30.99 8.90 1.44
C LEU A 417 -31.56 10.03 2.33
N VAL A 418 -32.90 10.16 2.40
CA VAL A 418 -33.55 11.14 3.29
C VAL A 418 -33.30 10.81 4.76
N VAL A 419 -33.41 9.53 5.16
CA VAL A 419 -33.11 9.10 6.54
C VAL A 419 -31.64 9.37 6.91
N GLN A 420 -30.71 9.11 5.98
CA GLN A 420 -29.29 9.42 6.16
C GLN A 420 -29.05 10.93 6.37
N GLN A 421 -29.65 11.79 5.54
CA GLN A 421 -29.56 13.24 5.66
C GLN A 421 -30.21 13.75 6.97
N ARG A 422 -31.40 13.28 7.35
CA ARG A 422 -32.04 13.62 8.65
C ARG A 422 -31.18 13.21 9.87
N HIS A 423 -30.40 12.14 9.77
CA HIS A 423 -29.44 11.78 10.83
C HIS A 423 -28.22 12.72 10.87
N GLN A 424 -27.75 13.21 9.72
CA GLN A 424 -26.71 14.22 9.64
C GLN A 424 -27.19 15.60 10.10
N GLU A 425 -28.45 15.96 9.85
CA GLU A 425 -29.12 17.18 10.33
C GLU A 425 -29.07 17.30 11.85
N LYS A 426 -29.35 16.21 12.59
CA LYS A 426 -29.24 16.15 14.07
C LYS A 426 -27.85 16.54 14.59
N HIS A 427 -26.79 16.28 13.83
CA HIS A 427 -25.40 16.53 14.23
C HIS A 427 -24.84 17.84 13.67
N SER A 428 -25.30 18.27 12.48
CA SER A 428 -24.73 19.40 11.73
C SER A 428 -25.60 20.65 11.69
N ARG A 429 -26.87 20.55 12.13
CA ARG A 429 -27.92 21.58 11.98
C ARG A 429 -28.16 22.05 10.54
N ARG A 430 -27.77 21.24 9.54
CA ARG A 430 -28.04 21.52 8.12
C ARG A 430 -29.32 20.80 7.69
N PRO A 431 -30.23 21.47 6.95
CA PRO A 431 -31.42 20.83 6.43
C PRO A 431 -31.07 19.75 5.40
N VAL A 432 -32.02 18.83 5.16
CA VAL A 432 -31.90 17.77 4.16
C VAL A 432 -31.56 18.35 2.78
N ASP A 433 -30.39 17.97 2.25
CA ASP A 433 -29.91 18.38 0.93
C ASP A 433 -30.57 17.54 -0.18
N TRP A 434 -31.64 18.09 -0.77
CA TRP A 434 -32.40 17.42 -1.84
C TRP A 434 -31.67 17.37 -3.19
N GLU A 435 -30.72 18.28 -3.44
CA GLU A 435 -29.84 18.23 -4.62
C GLU A 435 -28.94 17.00 -4.55
N TRP A 436 -28.26 16.83 -3.41
CA TRP A 436 -27.46 15.64 -3.15
C TRP A 436 -28.28 14.35 -3.23
N ILE A 437 -29.51 14.34 -2.72
CA ILE A 437 -30.39 13.17 -2.80
C ILE A 437 -30.75 12.83 -4.24
N ALA A 438 -31.13 13.81 -5.06
CA ALA A 438 -31.53 13.62 -6.46
C ALA A 438 -30.39 13.01 -7.30
N ASP A 439 -29.19 13.60 -7.21
CA ASP A 439 -27.94 13.05 -7.78
C ASP A 439 -27.71 11.58 -7.39
N HIS A 440 -28.06 11.24 -6.14
CA HIS A 440 -27.90 9.90 -5.60
C HIS A 440 -29.07 8.95 -5.90
N ILE A 441 -30.22 9.37 -6.43
CA ILE A 441 -31.24 8.46 -6.99
C ILE A 441 -30.74 7.91 -8.33
N GLY A 442 -30.33 8.82 -9.21
CA GLY A 442 -29.84 8.54 -10.56
C GLY A 442 -30.04 9.73 -11.49
N PRO A 443 -29.50 9.67 -12.72
CA PRO A 443 -29.77 10.69 -13.72
C PRO A 443 -31.28 10.81 -13.99
N HIS A 444 -31.72 12.01 -14.38
CA HIS A 444 -33.12 12.39 -14.65
C HIS A 444 -34.03 12.51 -13.43
N PHE A 445 -33.50 12.48 -12.20
CA PHE A 445 -34.24 12.87 -11.01
C PHE A 445 -33.90 14.30 -10.64
N ASP A 446 -34.92 15.14 -10.56
CA ASP A 446 -34.84 16.51 -10.08
C ASP A 446 -35.11 16.56 -8.55
N PRO A 447 -34.52 17.49 -7.78
CA PRO A 447 -34.80 17.64 -6.36
C PRO A 447 -36.29 17.84 -6.07
N GLN A 448 -37.02 18.58 -6.90
CA GLN A 448 -38.46 18.74 -6.74
C GLN A 448 -39.22 17.43 -7.00
N MET A 449 -38.79 16.60 -7.94
CA MET A 449 -39.37 15.24 -8.10
C MET A 449 -39.12 14.39 -6.85
N CYS A 450 -37.95 14.50 -6.24
CA CYS A 450 -37.61 13.80 -5.00
C CYS A 450 -38.43 14.32 -3.81
N ILE A 451 -38.62 15.64 -3.69
CA ILE A 451 -39.45 16.30 -2.67
C ILE A 451 -40.92 15.92 -2.85
N THR A 452 -41.49 16.08 -4.06
CA THR A 452 -42.89 15.72 -4.34
C THR A 452 -43.13 14.23 -4.15
N LYS A 453 -42.20 13.36 -4.54
CA LYS A 453 -42.32 11.92 -4.27
C LYS A 453 -42.21 11.62 -2.78
N TRP A 454 -41.31 12.29 -2.05
CA TRP A 454 -41.17 12.13 -0.60
C TRP A 454 -42.43 12.58 0.16
N GLN A 455 -42.97 13.76 -0.17
CA GLN A 455 -44.22 14.28 0.38
C GLN A 455 -45.43 13.38 0.04
N GLY A 456 -45.42 12.72 -1.13
CA GLY A 456 -46.42 11.74 -1.53
C GLY A 456 -46.17 10.31 -1.02
N LEU A 457 -45.11 10.07 -0.24
CA LEU A 457 -44.91 8.84 0.52
C LEU A 457 -45.40 9.09 1.96
N SER A 458 -46.70 8.93 2.18
CA SER A 458 -47.36 9.18 3.47
C SER A 458 -46.60 8.58 4.66
N ASP A 459 -46.60 9.31 5.78
CA ASP A 459 -45.80 9.04 6.98
C ASP A 459 -46.11 7.70 7.70
N ASP A 460 -47.11 6.93 7.25
CA ASP A 460 -47.53 5.64 7.83
C ASP A 460 -46.43 4.56 7.81
N ILE A 461 -45.37 4.74 7.01
CA ILE A 461 -44.16 3.93 7.09
C ILE A 461 -43.15 4.70 7.93
N GLU A 462 -43.32 4.63 9.25
CA GLU A 462 -42.34 5.09 10.23
C GLU A 462 -41.07 4.25 10.09
N ILE A 463 -40.19 4.64 9.14
CA ILE A 463 -38.85 4.07 9.00
C ILE A 463 -38.06 4.55 10.21
N GLN A 464 -38.22 3.84 11.33
CA GLN A 464 -37.42 4.07 12.51
C GLN A 464 -35.96 4.00 12.06
N PRO A 465 -35.18 5.09 12.22
CA PRO A 465 -33.78 5.08 11.86
C PRO A 465 -33.14 4.08 12.81
N THR A 466 -32.86 2.88 12.32
CA THR A 466 -32.11 1.85 13.04
C THR A 466 -30.67 2.35 13.15
N THR A 467 -30.45 3.19 14.16
CA THR A 467 -29.23 3.97 14.37
C THR A 467 -28.01 3.10 14.61
N ASP A 468 -28.23 1.85 14.99
CA ASP A 468 -27.22 0.81 14.99
C ASP A 468 -27.44 -0.12 13.78
N PRO A 469 -26.42 -0.32 12.92
CA PRO A 469 -26.51 -1.32 11.87
C PRO A 469 -26.62 -2.70 12.52
N LYS A 470 -27.84 -3.28 12.53
CA LYS A 470 -28.19 -4.58 13.16
C LYS A 470 -26.98 -5.53 13.09
N PRO A 471 -26.47 -6.10 14.19
CA PRO A 471 -25.35 -7.04 14.11
C PRO A 471 -25.71 -8.21 13.19
N TRP A 472 -24.74 -8.72 12.43
CA TRP A 472 -24.97 -9.86 11.53
C TRP A 472 -25.11 -11.14 12.38
N THR A 473 -26.32 -11.70 12.42
CA THR A 473 -26.58 -13.01 13.07
C THR A 473 -26.02 -14.15 12.22
N SER A 474 -25.98 -15.37 12.78
CA SER A 474 -25.74 -16.60 12.00
C SER A 474 -26.80 -16.79 10.92
N GLU A 475 -28.08 -16.59 11.26
CA GLU A 475 -29.20 -16.68 10.31
C GLU A 475 -29.06 -15.71 9.13
N ASP A 476 -28.65 -14.45 9.37
CA ASP A 476 -28.38 -13.48 8.30
C ASP A 476 -27.24 -13.98 7.37
N ILE A 477 -26.28 -14.76 7.88
CA ILE A 477 -25.18 -15.36 7.10
C ILE A 477 -25.68 -16.57 6.30
N ASP A 478 -26.44 -17.48 6.91
CA ASP A 478 -27.02 -18.63 6.24
C ASP A 478 -27.95 -18.21 5.08
N MET A 479 -28.72 -17.14 5.28
CA MET A 479 -29.57 -16.52 4.26
C MET A 479 -28.74 -15.83 3.16
N LEU A 480 -27.61 -15.21 3.51
CA LEU A 480 -26.65 -14.71 2.52
C LEU A 480 -26.06 -15.84 1.66
N GLU A 481 -25.67 -16.95 2.27
CA GLU A 481 -25.09 -18.09 1.55
C GLU A 481 -26.11 -18.75 0.60
N LYS A 482 -27.35 -18.98 1.05
CA LYS A 482 -28.45 -19.43 0.19
C LYS A 482 -28.74 -18.47 -0.97
N GLY A 483 -28.71 -17.15 -0.72
CA GLY A 483 -28.87 -16.14 -1.76
C GLY A 483 -27.72 -16.13 -2.77
N LEU A 484 -26.48 -16.34 -2.32
CA LEU A 484 -25.30 -16.46 -3.19
C LEU A 484 -25.33 -17.74 -4.03
N GLU A 485 -25.82 -18.85 -3.49
CA GLU A 485 -26.02 -20.10 -4.22
C GLU A 485 -27.08 -19.95 -5.32
N LYS A 486 -28.25 -19.40 -4.98
CA LYS A 486 -29.38 -19.24 -5.92
C LYS A 486 -29.14 -18.16 -6.99
N TYR A 487 -28.52 -17.04 -6.63
CA TYR A 487 -28.43 -15.85 -7.51
C TYR A 487 -27.01 -15.37 -7.84
N GLY A 488 -25.97 -16.06 -7.37
CA GLY A 488 -24.59 -15.65 -7.59
C GLY A 488 -24.30 -14.27 -6.97
N LYS A 489 -23.74 -13.33 -7.74
CA LYS A 489 -23.41 -11.97 -7.24
C LYS A 489 -24.50 -10.92 -7.56
N ALA A 490 -25.75 -11.32 -7.73
CA ALA A 490 -26.88 -10.42 -7.98
C ALA A 490 -27.41 -9.78 -6.68
N TRP A 491 -26.65 -8.81 -6.15
CA TRP A 491 -26.88 -8.22 -4.82
C TRP A 491 -28.29 -7.69 -4.55
N THR A 492 -28.96 -7.16 -5.58
CA THR A 492 -30.34 -6.65 -5.45
C THR A 492 -31.34 -7.78 -5.21
N LEU A 493 -31.24 -8.89 -5.93
CA LEU A 493 -32.08 -10.07 -5.72
C LEU A 493 -31.82 -10.73 -4.35
N ILE A 494 -30.55 -10.78 -3.92
CA ILE A 494 -30.19 -11.28 -2.58
C ILE A 494 -30.74 -10.36 -1.48
N GLN A 495 -30.66 -9.03 -1.65
CA GLN A 495 -31.32 -8.10 -0.73
C GLN A 495 -32.84 -8.37 -0.73
N GLN A 496 -33.47 -8.40 -1.90
CA GLN A 496 -34.93 -8.51 -2.02
C GLN A 496 -35.51 -9.79 -1.38
N ASP A 497 -34.91 -10.95 -1.67
CA ASP A 497 -35.50 -12.25 -1.31
C ASP A 497 -35.02 -12.82 0.03
N TYR A 498 -33.79 -12.49 0.45
CA TYR A 498 -33.14 -13.12 1.61
C TYR A 498 -32.84 -12.15 2.75
N LEU A 499 -32.55 -10.88 2.44
CA LEU A 499 -32.04 -9.90 3.40
C LEU A 499 -32.61 -8.48 3.17
N PRO A 500 -33.94 -8.28 3.18
CA PRO A 500 -34.57 -7.00 2.80
C PRO A 500 -34.08 -5.83 3.65
N GLU A 501 -33.91 -6.09 4.95
CA GLU A 501 -33.38 -5.16 5.97
C GLU A 501 -31.89 -4.77 5.77
N ARG A 502 -31.18 -5.39 4.83
CA ARG A 502 -29.74 -5.17 4.63
C ARG A 502 -29.47 -4.46 3.31
N SER A 503 -28.83 -3.29 3.37
CA SER A 503 -28.37 -2.64 2.14
C SER A 503 -27.41 -3.53 1.35
N THR A 504 -27.50 -3.54 0.02
CA THR A 504 -26.54 -4.26 -0.85
C THR A 504 -25.07 -3.94 -0.54
N ALA A 505 -24.76 -2.74 -0.06
CA ALA A 505 -23.42 -2.36 0.39
C ALA A 505 -22.99 -3.10 1.68
N SER A 506 -23.89 -3.25 2.66
CA SER A 506 -23.65 -4.07 3.86
C SER A 506 -23.43 -5.53 3.49
N ILE A 507 -24.27 -6.07 2.60
CA ILE A 507 -24.17 -7.46 2.10
C ILE A 507 -22.80 -7.71 1.44
N ARG A 508 -22.37 -6.84 0.51
CA ARG A 508 -21.04 -6.93 -0.13
C ARG A 508 -19.90 -6.87 0.89
N ARG A 509 -19.97 -5.95 1.85
CA ARG A 509 -18.95 -5.79 2.90
C ARG A 509 -18.86 -7.04 3.77
N LYS A 510 -20.00 -7.61 4.19
CA LYS A 510 -20.04 -8.85 4.98
C LYS A 510 -19.42 -10.02 4.20
N LEU A 511 -19.78 -10.21 2.92
CA LEU A 511 -19.17 -11.28 2.13
C LEU A 511 -17.65 -11.10 1.99
N SER A 512 -17.18 -9.88 1.76
CA SER A 512 -15.73 -9.59 1.71
C SER A 512 -15.04 -9.97 3.02
N ASN A 513 -15.66 -9.67 4.17
CA ASN A 513 -15.11 -10.02 5.48
C ASN A 513 -15.15 -11.54 5.73
N LEU A 514 -16.21 -12.24 5.30
CA LEU A 514 -16.31 -13.70 5.37
C LEU A 514 -15.26 -14.39 4.48
N GLN A 515 -14.97 -13.83 3.31
CA GLN A 515 -13.91 -14.32 2.42
C GLN A 515 -12.52 -14.16 3.07
N VAL A 516 -12.22 -12.98 3.63
CA VAL A 516 -10.97 -12.76 4.38
C VAL A 516 -10.83 -13.71 5.57
N ALA A 517 -11.91 -13.92 6.35
CA ALA A 517 -11.91 -14.86 7.47
C ALA A 517 -11.69 -16.31 7.01
N ARG A 518 -12.33 -16.73 5.91
CA ARG A 518 -12.13 -18.08 5.33
C ARG A 518 -10.70 -18.28 4.82
N ASP A 519 -10.14 -17.29 4.13
CA ASP A 519 -8.75 -17.34 3.65
C ASP A 519 -7.75 -17.39 4.82
N GLN A 520 -8.06 -16.68 5.92
CA GLN A 520 -7.26 -16.72 7.14
C GLN A 520 -7.30 -18.09 7.82
N LEU A 521 -8.49 -18.70 7.98
CA LEU A 521 -8.63 -20.07 8.49
C LEU A 521 -7.88 -21.10 7.63
N VAL A 522 -7.89 -20.95 6.30
CA VAL A 522 -7.12 -21.81 5.39
C VAL A 522 -5.61 -21.63 5.56
N LYS A 523 -5.12 -20.40 5.84
CA LYS A 523 -3.71 -20.16 6.18
C LYS A 523 -3.34 -20.82 7.51
N GLU A 524 -4.18 -20.68 8.53
CA GLU A 524 -3.97 -21.26 9.87
C GLU A 524 -3.96 -22.79 9.82
N GLN A 525 -4.91 -23.41 9.11
CA GLN A 525 -4.90 -24.86 8.87
C GLN A 525 -3.63 -25.33 8.15
N LYS A 526 -3.14 -24.56 7.16
CA LYS A 526 -1.85 -24.84 6.49
C LYS A 526 -0.66 -24.65 7.42
N ALA A 527 -0.68 -23.68 8.32
CA ALA A 527 0.36 -23.47 9.33
C ALA A 527 0.40 -24.65 10.33
N ILE A 528 -0.76 -25.07 10.85
CA ILE A 528 -0.88 -26.25 11.72
C ILE A 528 -0.42 -27.52 11.01
N ALA A 529 -0.78 -27.72 9.73
CA ALA A 529 -0.32 -28.86 8.94
C ALA A 529 1.20 -28.85 8.72
N ARG A 530 1.81 -27.67 8.50
CA ARG A 530 3.27 -27.51 8.45
C ARG A 530 3.92 -27.83 9.79
N GLN A 531 3.39 -27.31 10.89
CA GLN A 531 3.90 -27.55 12.23
C GLN A 531 3.86 -29.05 12.59
N LYS A 532 2.75 -29.74 12.32
CA LYS A 532 2.66 -31.20 12.47
C LYS A 532 3.68 -31.94 11.60
N LYS A 533 3.93 -31.48 10.37
CA LYS A 533 4.97 -32.08 9.51
C LYS A 533 6.37 -31.88 10.09
N VAL A 534 6.66 -30.73 10.69
CA VAL A 534 7.95 -30.47 11.36
C VAL A 534 8.10 -31.35 12.60
N SER A 535 7.10 -31.45 13.48
CA SER A 535 7.17 -32.32 14.66
C SER A 535 7.33 -33.80 14.30
N ASN A 536 6.69 -34.29 13.23
CA ASN A 536 6.92 -35.64 12.73
C ASN A 536 8.35 -35.85 12.17
N ILE A 537 8.99 -34.80 11.63
CA ILE A 537 10.39 -34.85 11.17
C ILE A 537 11.33 -34.84 12.38
N GLU A 538 11.06 -34.03 13.40
CA GLU A 538 11.82 -34.02 14.65
C GLU A 538 11.77 -35.39 15.32
N GLU A 539 10.59 -36.00 15.48
CA GLU A 539 10.42 -37.35 16.05
C GLU A 539 11.15 -38.43 15.21
N TYR A 540 11.12 -38.31 13.88
CA TYR A 540 11.87 -39.21 12.98
C TYR A 540 13.39 -39.05 13.10
N ILE A 541 13.89 -37.81 13.20
CA ILE A 541 15.32 -37.53 13.44
C ILE A 541 15.73 -38.07 14.81
N ASP A 542 14.92 -37.86 15.84
CA ASP A 542 15.16 -38.36 17.20
C ASP A 542 15.24 -39.89 17.24
N GLN A 543 14.38 -40.58 16.48
CA GLN A 543 14.39 -42.04 16.34
C GLN A 543 15.64 -42.51 15.56
N ALA A 544 15.95 -41.88 14.43
CA ALA A 544 17.15 -42.18 13.65
C ALA A 544 18.45 -41.93 14.42
N LEU A 545 18.50 -40.91 15.28
CA LEU A 545 19.61 -40.66 16.19
C LEU A 545 19.71 -41.73 17.27
N LYS A 546 18.59 -42.15 17.89
CA LYS A 546 18.59 -43.25 18.88
C LYS A 546 19.08 -44.58 18.30
N GLU A 547 18.85 -44.82 17.01
CA GLU A 547 19.32 -46.01 16.29
C GLU A 547 20.76 -45.88 15.77
N ASN A 548 21.34 -44.67 15.74
CA ASN A 548 22.69 -44.43 15.23
C ASN A 548 23.77 -44.93 16.23
N PRO A 549 24.66 -45.86 15.83
CA PRO A 549 25.70 -46.41 16.70
C PRO A 549 26.65 -45.36 17.32
N PHE A 550 26.92 -44.26 16.62
CA PHE A 550 27.77 -43.17 17.13
C PHE A 550 27.07 -42.40 18.25
N TYR A 551 25.78 -42.10 18.11
CA TYR A 551 25.00 -41.42 19.15
C TYR A 551 24.81 -42.30 20.38
N ILE A 552 24.56 -43.60 20.21
CA ILE A 552 24.54 -44.59 21.30
C ILE A 552 25.89 -44.60 22.04
N SER A 553 27.00 -44.53 21.31
CA SER A 553 28.36 -44.53 21.90
C SER A 553 28.66 -43.22 22.64
N ALA A 554 28.24 -42.06 22.11
CA ALA A 554 28.35 -40.77 22.77
C ALA A 554 27.53 -40.73 24.07
N ARG A 555 26.28 -41.20 24.05
CA ARG A 555 25.41 -41.34 25.25
C ARG A 555 26.02 -42.25 26.33
N ARG A 556 26.75 -43.29 25.94
CA ARG A 556 27.48 -44.15 26.89
C ARG A 556 28.66 -43.41 27.51
N LEU A 557 29.43 -42.66 26.72
CA LEU A 557 30.55 -41.87 27.20
C LEU A 557 30.10 -40.76 28.16
N GLU A 558 29.03 -40.03 27.82
CA GLU A 558 28.40 -39.01 28.66
C GLU A 558 28.02 -39.58 30.04
N LYS A 559 27.37 -40.75 30.06
CA LYS A 559 27.01 -41.44 31.31
C LYS A 559 28.23 -41.88 32.13
N VAL A 560 29.33 -42.28 31.48
CA VAL A 560 30.60 -42.57 32.16
C VAL A 560 31.17 -41.30 32.80
N LEU A 561 31.16 -40.17 32.08
CA LEU A 561 31.60 -38.88 32.61
C LEU A 561 30.73 -38.41 33.80
N GLU A 562 29.41 -38.55 33.74
CA GLU A 562 28.52 -38.29 34.88
C GLU A 562 28.89 -39.13 36.11
N THR A 563 29.14 -40.44 35.93
CA THR A 563 29.56 -41.29 37.06
C THR A 563 30.94 -40.90 37.61
N PHE A 564 31.87 -40.50 36.75
CA PHE A 564 33.18 -40.02 37.15
C PHE A 564 33.08 -38.70 37.93
N GLU A 565 32.24 -37.76 37.50
CA GLU A 565 31.97 -36.54 38.26
C GLU A 565 31.34 -36.81 39.63
N GLN A 566 30.37 -37.71 39.70
CA GLN A 566 29.71 -38.09 40.96
C GLN A 566 30.71 -38.73 41.93
N GLU A 567 31.61 -39.59 41.44
CA GLU A 567 32.64 -40.19 42.28
C GLU A 567 33.74 -39.19 42.67
N HIS A 568 34.14 -38.29 41.77
CA HIS A 568 35.04 -37.19 42.11
C HIS A 568 34.41 -36.24 43.16
N LYS A 569 33.10 -35.97 43.09
CA LYS A 569 32.34 -35.24 44.12
C LYS A 569 32.34 -35.99 45.46
N ARG A 570 32.17 -37.33 45.46
CA ARG A 570 32.27 -38.17 46.68
C ARG A 570 33.67 -38.16 47.29
N ILE A 571 34.71 -38.38 46.50
CA ILE A 571 36.11 -38.32 46.94
C ILE A 571 36.42 -36.94 47.55
N ARG A 572 35.97 -35.86 46.91
CA ARG A 572 36.13 -34.49 47.43
C ARG A 572 35.38 -34.24 48.75
N ALA A 573 34.30 -34.98 49.02
CA ALA A 573 33.57 -34.93 50.29
C ALA A 573 34.24 -35.77 51.39
N LEU A 574 34.88 -36.89 51.03
CA LEU A 574 35.66 -37.73 51.95
C LEU A 574 36.98 -37.08 52.38
N PHE A 575 37.58 -36.27 51.51
CA PHE A 575 38.77 -35.47 51.80
C PHE A 575 38.43 -33.97 51.82
N PRO A 576 37.70 -33.47 52.85
CA PRO A 576 37.46 -32.05 53.00
C PRO A 576 38.82 -31.36 53.11
N ARG A 577 39.11 -30.45 52.17
CA ARG A 577 40.38 -29.70 52.17
C ARG A 577 40.52 -29.03 53.54
N GLY A 578 41.58 -29.40 54.26
CA GLY A 578 41.89 -28.86 55.59
C GLY A 578 41.85 -27.33 55.58
N PRO A 579 41.59 -26.70 56.75
CA PRO A 579 41.30 -25.28 56.84
C PRO A 579 42.34 -24.48 56.06
N LYS A 580 41.89 -23.73 55.04
CA LYS A 580 42.75 -22.85 54.25
C LYS A 580 43.51 -21.98 55.23
N LYS A 581 44.84 -22.19 55.34
CA LYS A 581 45.70 -21.22 56.01
C LYS A 581 45.44 -19.90 55.31
N LYS A 582 44.97 -18.90 56.06
CA LYS A 582 44.97 -17.51 55.60
C LYS A 582 46.44 -17.16 55.36
N SER A 583 46.88 -17.24 54.11
CA SER A 583 48.08 -16.54 53.67
C SER A 583 47.79 -15.07 53.89
N ALA A 584 48.54 -14.44 54.79
CA ALA A 584 48.39 -13.03 55.08
C ALA A 584 48.59 -12.22 53.80
N ASP A 585 47.85 -11.12 53.71
CA ASP A 585 47.94 -10.17 52.62
C ASP A 585 49.39 -9.66 52.50
N THR A 586 49.90 -9.61 51.27
CA THR A 586 51.10 -8.84 50.95
C THR A 586 50.70 -7.97 49.77
N GLU A 587 50.29 -6.76 50.10
CA GLU A 587 50.11 -5.68 49.14
C GLU A 587 51.45 -5.48 48.42
N ILE A 588 51.44 -5.70 47.09
CA ILE A 588 52.52 -5.27 46.22
C ILE A 588 51.92 -4.20 45.32
N GLU A 589 52.07 -2.95 45.74
CA GLU A 589 51.97 -1.82 44.83
C GLU A 589 53.08 -1.96 43.78
N GLY A 590 52.69 -2.02 42.51
CA GLY A 590 53.56 -1.80 41.36
C GLY A 590 52.80 -0.87 40.42
N SER A 591 53.01 0.44 40.49
CA SER A 591 54.15 1.13 39.86
C SER A 591 54.08 1.04 38.33
N GLU A 592 53.14 1.82 37.80
CA GLU A 592 53.25 2.58 36.55
C GLU A 592 54.71 2.79 36.09
N THR A 593 55.02 2.32 34.88
CA THR A 593 56.20 2.73 34.10
C THR A 593 55.80 2.87 32.65
N ASP A 594 56.03 4.07 32.10
CA ASP A 594 56.06 4.34 30.67
C ASP A 594 57.07 3.42 29.96
N GLU A 595 56.80 3.04 28.72
CA GLU A 595 57.87 2.91 27.73
C GLU A 595 57.35 3.10 26.29
N ASP A 596 57.95 4.04 25.57
CA ASP A 596 57.73 4.30 24.14
C ASP A 596 58.19 3.14 23.24
N LYS A 597 57.40 2.85 22.18
CA LYS A 597 57.90 2.53 20.82
C LYS A 597 56.82 2.43 19.75
#